data_AF-A0A8J4AWY1-F1
#
_entry.id   AF-A0A8J4AWY1-F1
#
_cell.length_a   1.000
_cell.length_b   1.000
_cell.length_c   1.000
_cell.angle_alpha   90.00
_cell.angle_beta   90.00
_cell.angle_gamma   90.00
#
_symmetry.space_group_name_H-M   'P 1'
#
loop_
_entity.id
_entity.type
_entity.pdbx_description
1 polymer ?
#
loop_
_entity_poly.entity_id
_entity_poly.type
_entity_poly.pdbx_seq_one_letter_code
_entity_poly.pdbx_strand_id
1 'polypeptide(L)'
;MSACDCTCHNSDVRPPKRGQLAQAVEQREAARRITEAAKAEINRYFSDQKRYDVISNNSSKDDFKRKGREFKERDAEAQMLETVYQNERQKALNAIRAEEEEKLAVAMSRKQQDKERQDKEIQKLREQSEEIRSLAEKVRIARINKERADQLVEKKVLTVQKQEYDRAINQYVNEAAAEAEAMEAENQAKRREANVRARMMLEDQMAERQESARLAEQEAARERAMIDEVVKRIMLEDAAEVAAKRQRQQETKDFIATFLEQQDELRRKEREAAAAEDRKIAEYWQAVRDREREEAERLAMRKEIADRMYEKVKREMEAEMARRLEEEELINMLRREEAEEKLRLQDEERKRKAEEARAEMVRANAYQMKLKEEREAAFRREEEEFKQRMLAKFAEDDRLEQMNAQKRRMRLAEHQREVQRLIDDKRKAFEEAKAREEAEEAAKRSEDERLRQLVEEERKKLLREAAELKDYLPRGVMRDQGDVDFIAQVLEEMRLNRAKQGR
;
A
#
# COMPACT_ATOMS: atom_id res chain seq x y z
N MET A 1 -63.02 73.52 -88.08
CA MET A 1 -62.54 74.04 -89.37
C MET A 1 -62.65 72.91 -90.37
N SER A 2 -63.25 73.03 -91.54
CA SER A 2 -64.11 74.01 -92.19
C SER A 2 -64.40 73.33 -93.53
N ALA A 3 -65.63 73.06 -93.91
CA ALA A 3 -66.40 73.87 -94.85
C ALA A 3 -67.61 72.98 -95.22
N CYS A 4 -68.85 73.48 -95.23
CA CYS A 4 -69.41 74.26 -96.34
C CYS A 4 -69.20 73.55 -97.69
N ASP A 5 -70.17 73.38 -98.58
CA ASP A 5 -71.53 73.86 -98.68
C ASP A 5 -72.12 73.07 -99.88
N CYS A 6 -73.35 72.58 -99.77
CA CYS A 6 -74.55 73.21 -100.35
C CYS A 6 -74.46 73.41 -101.88
N THR A 7 -75.21 72.58 -102.62
CA THR A 7 -76.43 72.94 -103.41
C THR A 7 -76.06 73.50 -104.79
N CYS A 8 -76.78 73.24 -105.89
CA CYS A 8 -78.14 73.70 -106.16
C CYS A 8 -78.70 73.17 -107.51
N HIS A 9 -80.04 73.06 -107.53
CA HIS A 9 -81.01 73.27 -108.63
C HIS A 9 -81.04 72.42 -109.92
N ASN A 10 -82.28 72.03 -110.25
CA ASN A 10 -82.86 71.50 -111.51
C ASN A 10 -82.92 69.97 -111.66
N SER A 11 -83.98 69.37 -112.17
CA SER A 11 -85.39 69.73 -112.39
C SER A 11 -86.03 68.43 -112.88
N ASP A 12 -87.29 68.22 -112.53
CA ASP A 12 -88.19 67.22 -113.12
C ASP A 12 -87.96 65.73 -112.80
N VAL A 13 -88.69 65.35 -111.77
CA VAL A 13 -89.29 64.06 -111.49
C VAL A 13 -89.84 63.37 -112.75
N ARG A 14 -89.39 62.15 -113.03
CA ARG A 14 -90.29 60.98 -113.11
C ARG A 14 -89.57 59.68 -112.72
N PRO A 15 -90.27 58.79 -112.01
CA PRO A 15 -89.66 57.84 -111.08
C PRO A 15 -89.14 56.60 -111.79
N PRO A 16 -88.01 56.00 -111.36
CA PRO A 16 -87.65 54.68 -111.82
C PRO A 16 -88.49 53.66 -111.07
N LYS A 17 -89.32 52.98 -111.86
CA LYS A 17 -90.07 51.79 -111.50
C LYS A 17 -89.15 50.81 -110.76
N ARG A 18 -89.69 50.17 -109.72
CA ARG A 18 -89.08 49.25 -108.74
C ARG A 18 -88.06 48.19 -109.24
N GLY A 19 -87.82 48.05 -110.55
CA GLY A 19 -86.81 47.15 -111.11
C GLY A 19 -85.36 47.67 -111.07
N GLN A 20 -85.11 49.00 -111.04
CA GLN A 20 -83.74 49.53 -111.22
C GLN A 20 -82.82 49.37 -109.99
N LEU A 21 -83.36 49.34 -108.78
CA LEU A 21 -82.56 49.19 -107.57
C LEU A 21 -82.01 47.76 -107.39
N ALA A 22 -82.81 46.75 -107.73
CA ALA A 22 -82.37 45.35 -107.69
C ALA A 22 -81.25 45.08 -108.72
N GLN A 23 -81.38 45.65 -109.92
CA GLN A 23 -80.37 45.55 -110.97
C GLN A 23 -79.03 46.20 -110.58
N ALA A 24 -79.06 47.32 -109.87
CA ALA A 24 -77.83 48.00 -109.43
C ALA A 24 -77.07 47.23 -108.33
N VAL A 25 -77.77 46.51 -107.45
CA VAL A 25 -77.14 45.65 -106.42
C VAL A 25 -76.53 44.41 -107.06
N GLU A 26 -77.26 43.76 -107.97
CA GLU A 26 -76.76 42.63 -108.78
C GLU A 26 -75.46 43.00 -109.53
N GLN A 27 -75.41 44.18 -110.14
CA GLN A 27 -74.20 44.65 -110.83
C GLN A 27 -73.02 44.91 -109.88
N ARG A 28 -73.26 45.44 -108.67
CA ARG A 28 -72.20 45.63 -107.67
C ARG A 28 -71.70 44.33 -107.09
N GLU A 29 -72.58 43.35 -106.84
CA GLU A 29 -72.16 42.02 -106.41
C GLU A 29 -71.40 41.27 -107.51
N ALA A 30 -71.85 41.36 -108.76
CA ALA A 30 -71.13 40.78 -109.89
C ALA A 30 -69.71 41.37 -110.00
N ALA A 31 -69.56 42.69 -109.88
CA ALA A 31 -68.25 43.32 -109.87
C ALA A 31 -67.37 42.86 -108.68
N ARG A 32 -67.93 42.72 -107.47
CA ARG A 32 -67.19 42.19 -106.31
C ARG A 32 -66.72 40.76 -106.54
N ARG A 33 -67.59 39.87 -107.02
CA ARG A 33 -67.25 38.47 -107.31
C ARG A 33 -66.11 38.37 -108.33
N ILE A 34 -66.11 39.22 -109.35
CA ILE A 34 -65.01 39.28 -110.34
C ILE A 34 -63.71 39.75 -109.66
N THR A 35 -63.74 40.80 -108.84
CA THR A 35 -62.53 41.29 -108.15
C THR A 35 -61.99 40.32 -107.09
N GLU A 36 -62.88 39.59 -106.41
CA GLU A 36 -62.50 38.58 -105.43
C GLU A 36 -61.89 37.36 -106.10
N ALA A 37 -62.42 36.93 -107.26
CA ALA A 37 -61.83 35.86 -108.05
C ALA A 37 -60.40 36.21 -108.48
N ALA A 38 -60.18 37.44 -108.99
CA ALA A 38 -58.85 37.90 -109.38
C ALA A 38 -57.87 37.97 -108.18
N LYS A 39 -58.33 38.47 -107.02
CA LYS A 39 -57.51 38.49 -105.79
C LYS A 39 -57.20 37.08 -105.27
N ALA A 40 -58.17 36.16 -105.34
CA ALA A 40 -57.98 34.78 -104.92
C ALA A 40 -56.96 34.05 -105.80
N GLU A 41 -56.97 34.31 -107.11
CA GLU A 41 -55.97 33.77 -108.04
C GLU A 41 -54.56 34.29 -107.73
N ILE A 42 -54.41 35.60 -107.53
CA ILE A 42 -53.12 36.21 -107.14
C ILE A 42 -52.62 35.64 -105.80
N ASN A 43 -53.52 35.51 -104.81
CA ASN A 43 -53.16 34.94 -103.51
C ASN A 43 -52.74 33.46 -103.61
N ARG A 44 -53.38 32.67 -104.49
CA ARG A 44 -52.95 31.28 -104.75
C ARG A 44 -51.55 31.24 -105.35
N TYR A 45 -51.28 32.07 -106.36
CA TYR A 45 -49.96 32.15 -106.99
C TYR A 45 -48.85 32.49 -105.97
N PHE A 46 -49.04 33.53 -105.14
CA PHE A 46 -48.06 33.88 -104.11
C PHE A 46 -47.97 32.86 -102.98
N SER A 47 -49.07 32.18 -102.62
CA SER A 47 -49.06 31.09 -101.64
C SER A 47 -48.24 29.91 -102.15
N ASP A 48 -48.39 29.53 -103.41
CA ASP A 48 -47.64 28.44 -104.02
C ASP A 48 -46.16 28.81 -104.16
N GLN A 49 -45.85 30.05 -104.58
CA GLN A 49 -44.48 30.55 -104.61
C GLN A 49 -43.82 30.47 -103.22
N LYS A 50 -44.52 30.91 -102.16
CA LYS A 50 -44.03 30.81 -100.78
C LYS A 50 -43.78 29.36 -100.34
N ARG A 51 -44.59 28.40 -100.79
CA ARG A 51 -44.38 26.97 -100.51
C ARG A 51 -43.11 26.46 -101.21
N TYR A 52 -42.90 26.82 -102.47
CA TYR A 52 -41.70 26.44 -103.21
C TYR A 52 -40.43 27.04 -102.60
N ASP A 53 -40.46 28.28 -102.14
CA ASP A 53 -39.32 28.92 -101.46
C ASP A 53 -38.96 28.20 -100.15
N VAL A 54 -39.96 27.74 -99.38
CA VAL A 54 -39.71 26.93 -98.16
C VAL A 54 -39.11 25.57 -98.52
N ILE A 55 -39.60 24.91 -99.56
CA ILE A 55 -39.06 23.62 -100.03
C ILE A 55 -37.61 23.79 -100.49
N SER A 56 -37.31 24.83 -101.27
CA SER A 56 -35.94 25.12 -101.75
C SER A 56 -34.97 25.40 -100.59
N ASN A 57 -35.40 26.21 -99.61
CA ASN A 57 -34.61 26.49 -98.41
C ASN A 57 -34.36 25.23 -97.56
N ASN A 58 -35.34 24.33 -97.47
CA ASN A 58 -35.17 23.05 -96.77
C ASN A 58 -34.27 22.09 -97.53
N SER A 59 -34.36 22.02 -98.87
CA SER A 59 -33.46 21.21 -99.71
C SER A 59 -31.99 21.57 -99.45
N SER A 60 -31.67 22.86 -99.37
CA SER A 60 -30.31 23.31 -99.06
C SER A 60 -29.86 22.86 -97.67
N LYS A 61 -30.73 22.94 -96.67
CA LYS A 61 -30.44 22.48 -95.29
C LYS A 61 -30.28 20.96 -95.20
N ASP A 62 -31.06 20.21 -95.97
CA ASP A 62 -31.01 18.75 -95.98
C ASP A 62 -29.71 18.24 -96.62
N ASP A 63 -29.18 18.93 -97.64
CA ASP A 63 -27.85 18.64 -98.18
C ASP A 63 -26.73 18.90 -97.16
N PHE A 64 -26.81 20.02 -96.40
CA PHE A 64 -25.87 20.27 -95.30
C PHE A 64 -25.96 19.20 -94.19
N LYS A 65 -27.17 18.78 -93.82
CA LYS A 65 -27.36 17.69 -92.84
C LYS A 65 -26.84 16.35 -93.35
N ARG A 66 -27.02 16.05 -94.64
CA ARG A 66 -26.52 14.81 -95.25
C ARG A 66 -24.99 14.76 -95.20
N LYS A 67 -24.31 15.83 -95.61
CA LYS A 67 -22.85 15.96 -95.49
C LYS A 67 -22.39 15.85 -94.03
N GLY A 68 -23.12 16.47 -93.10
CA GLY A 68 -22.82 16.38 -91.67
C GLY A 68 -23.01 14.98 -91.08
N ARG A 69 -23.99 14.20 -91.56
CA ARG A 69 -24.18 12.80 -91.15
C ARG A 69 -23.08 11.91 -91.69
N GLU A 70 -22.75 12.05 -92.97
CA GLU A 70 -21.65 11.30 -93.59
C GLU A 70 -20.31 11.57 -92.89
N PHE A 71 -20.04 12.83 -92.53
CA PHE A 71 -18.85 13.17 -91.75
C PHE A 71 -18.86 12.51 -90.35
N LYS A 72 -20.00 12.52 -89.65
CA LYS A 72 -20.13 11.86 -88.35
C LYS A 72 -19.98 10.34 -88.42
N GLU A 73 -20.50 9.71 -89.46
CA GLU A 73 -20.35 8.26 -89.67
C GLU A 73 -18.89 7.90 -89.93
N ARG A 74 -18.18 8.68 -90.76
CA ARG A 74 -16.73 8.50 -90.99
C ARG A 74 -15.91 8.72 -89.70
N ASP A 75 -16.24 9.74 -88.91
CA ASP A 75 -15.58 9.98 -87.62
C ASP A 75 -15.86 8.85 -86.63
N ALA A 76 -17.07 8.30 -86.60
CA ALA A 76 -17.43 7.18 -85.73
C ALA A 76 -16.68 5.89 -86.15
N GLU A 77 -16.57 5.61 -87.44
CA GLU A 77 -15.76 4.51 -87.97
C GLU A 77 -14.29 4.68 -87.61
N ALA A 78 -13.74 5.89 -87.77
CA ALA A 78 -12.36 6.20 -87.40
C ALA A 78 -12.13 6.02 -85.89
N GLN A 79 -13.05 6.46 -85.04
CA GLN A 79 -12.97 6.27 -83.59
C GLN A 79 -13.02 4.79 -83.21
N MET A 80 -13.90 3.99 -83.83
CA MET A 80 -13.94 2.54 -83.59
C MET A 80 -12.61 1.88 -83.98
N LEU A 81 -12.07 2.18 -85.16
CA LEU A 81 -10.78 1.68 -85.60
C LEU A 81 -9.64 2.08 -84.65
N GLU A 82 -9.62 3.34 -84.22
CA GLU A 82 -8.63 3.85 -83.26
C GLU A 82 -8.73 3.11 -81.93
N THR A 83 -9.94 2.88 -81.39
CA THR A 83 -10.11 2.14 -80.14
C THR A 83 -9.62 0.69 -80.25
N VAL A 84 -9.89 0.02 -81.37
CA VAL A 84 -9.40 -1.34 -81.61
C VAL A 84 -7.87 -1.34 -81.69
N TYR A 85 -7.29 -0.40 -82.45
CA TYR A 85 -5.84 -0.25 -82.56
C TYR A 85 -5.17 0.02 -81.20
N GLN A 86 -5.72 0.94 -80.40
CA GLN A 86 -5.21 1.25 -79.07
C GLN A 86 -5.33 0.05 -78.12
N ASN A 87 -6.41 -0.72 -78.20
CA ASN A 87 -6.58 -1.93 -77.39
C ASN A 87 -5.57 -3.02 -77.77
N GLU A 88 -5.32 -3.24 -79.06
CA GLU A 88 -4.29 -4.17 -79.53
C GLU A 88 -2.89 -3.72 -79.14
N ARG A 89 -2.59 -2.43 -79.31
CA ARG A 89 -1.34 -1.82 -78.87
C ARG A 89 -1.15 -1.99 -77.36
N GLN A 90 -2.20 -1.76 -76.56
CA GLN A 90 -2.14 -1.92 -75.11
C GLN A 90 -1.92 -3.38 -74.71
N LYS A 91 -2.57 -4.34 -75.39
CA LYS A 91 -2.33 -5.77 -75.17
C LYS A 91 -0.88 -6.14 -75.48
N ALA A 92 -0.33 -5.65 -76.59
CA ALA A 92 1.07 -5.89 -76.95
C ALA A 92 2.03 -5.29 -75.92
N LEU A 93 1.79 -4.05 -75.46
CA LEU A 93 2.59 -3.41 -74.41
C LEU A 93 2.52 -4.18 -73.08
N ASN A 94 1.33 -4.65 -72.70
CA ASN A 94 1.17 -5.45 -71.49
C ASN A 94 1.88 -6.80 -71.60
N ALA A 95 1.88 -7.44 -72.78
CA ALA A 95 2.59 -8.69 -73.01
C ALA A 95 4.12 -8.50 -72.90
N ILE A 96 4.66 -7.44 -73.50
CA ILE A 96 6.09 -7.07 -73.37
C ILE A 96 6.45 -6.83 -71.90
N ARG A 97 5.61 -6.08 -71.17
CA ARG A 97 5.82 -5.80 -69.75
C ARG A 97 5.81 -7.07 -68.91
N ALA A 98 4.89 -8.00 -69.16
CA ALA A 98 4.85 -9.28 -68.44
C ALA A 98 6.11 -10.11 -68.71
N GLU A 99 6.60 -10.15 -69.95
CA GLU A 99 7.84 -10.85 -70.31
C GLU A 99 9.06 -10.23 -69.62
N GLU A 100 9.15 -8.90 -69.55
CA GLU A 100 10.21 -8.18 -68.84
C GLU A 100 10.15 -8.44 -67.33
N GLU A 101 8.96 -8.43 -66.73
CA GLU A 101 8.74 -8.73 -65.31
C GLU A 101 9.17 -10.17 -64.98
N GLU A 102 8.84 -11.16 -65.82
CA GLU A 102 9.32 -12.54 -65.64
C GLU A 102 10.85 -12.64 -65.73
N LYS A 103 11.47 -11.99 -66.73
CA LYS A 103 12.94 -11.96 -66.86
C LYS A 103 13.60 -11.32 -65.65
N LEU A 104 13.03 -10.23 -65.13
CA LEU A 104 13.51 -9.56 -63.91
C LEU A 104 13.35 -10.46 -62.68
N ALA A 105 12.22 -11.15 -62.53
CA ALA A 105 11.98 -12.07 -61.42
C ALA A 105 13.01 -13.22 -61.41
N VAL A 106 13.27 -13.83 -62.57
CA VAL A 106 14.29 -14.89 -62.71
C VAL A 106 15.69 -14.36 -62.40
N ALA A 107 16.05 -13.17 -62.91
CA ALA A 107 17.35 -12.56 -62.64
C ALA A 107 17.55 -12.22 -61.15
N MET A 108 16.51 -11.72 -60.48
CA MET A 108 16.53 -11.43 -59.04
C MET A 108 16.63 -12.70 -58.20
N SER A 109 15.85 -13.73 -58.54
CA SER A 109 15.93 -15.05 -57.89
C SER A 109 17.33 -15.65 -58.01
N ARG A 110 17.94 -15.60 -59.21
CA ARG A 110 19.30 -16.08 -59.43
C ARG A 110 20.32 -15.32 -58.59
N LYS A 111 20.25 -13.98 -58.55
CA LYS A 111 21.13 -13.16 -57.69
C LYS A 111 20.96 -13.51 -56.21
N GLN A 112 19.73 -13.76 -55.77
CA GLN A 112 19.45 -14.14 -54.39
C GLN A 112 20.02 -15.53 -54.06
N GLN A 113 19.83 -16.51 -54.94
CA GLN A 113 20.42 -17.85 -54.78
C GLN A 113 21.94 -17.82 -54.75
N ASP A 114 22.58 -16.99 -55.60
CA ASP A 114 24.03 -16.84 -55.60
C ASP A 114 24.54 -16.23 -54.28
N LYS A 115 23.84 -15.24 -53.72
CA LYS A 115 24.16 -14.69 -52.37
C LYS A 115 24.01 -15.74 -51.29
N GLU A 116 22.89 -16.47 -51.28
CA GLU A 116 22.66 -17.53 -50.29
C GLU A 116 23.69 -18.65 -50.41
N ARG A 117 24.13 -18.99 -51.63
CA ARG A 117 25.21 -19.95 -51.85
C ARG A 117 26.52 -19.43 -51.24
N GLN A 118 26.89 -18.18 -51.52
CA GLN A 118 28.08 -17.55 -50.96
C GLN A 118 28.04 -17.48 -49.43
N ASP A 119 26.90 -17.10 -48.84
CA ASP A 119 26.74 -17.03 -47.39
C ASP A 119 26.85 -18.41 -46.74
N LYS A 120 26.24 -19.44 -47.35
CA LYS A 120 26.38 -20.84 -46.91
C LYS A 120 27.80 -21.36 -47.06
N GLU A 121 28.51 -20.99 -48.12
CA GLU A 121 29.93 -21.31 -48.30
C GLU A 121 30.79 -20.65 -47.22
N ILE A 122 30.58 -19.35 -46.94
CA ILE A 122 31.26 -18.63 -45.85
C ILE A 122 30.95 -19.27 -44.50
N GLN A 123 29.69 -19.66 -44.25
CA GLN A 123 29.30 -20.33 -43.01
C GLN A 123 30.03 -21.68 -42.86
N LYS A 124 30.04 -22.51 -43.91
CA LYS A 124 30.79 -23.78 -43.90
C LYS A 124 32.28 -23.55 -43.64
N LEU A 125 32.89 -22.54 -44.26
CA LEU A 125 34.29 -22.18 -44.03
C LEU A 125 34.54 -21.75 -42.58
N ARG A 126 33.63 -20.98 -41.97
CA ARG A 126 33.72 -20.57 -40.56
C ARG A 126 33.60 -21.75 -39.60
N GLU A 127 32.75 -22.72 -39.91
CA GLU A 127 32.53 -23.91 -39.08
C GLU A 127 33.67 -24.93 -39.22
N GLN A 128 34.17 -25.15 -40.44
CA GLN A 128 35.19 -26.15 -40.74
C GLN A 128 36.61 -25.66 -40.40
N SER A 129 36.90 -24.37 -40.63
CA SER A 129 38.24 -23.81 -40.37
C SER A 129 38.52 -23.74 -38.87
N GLU A 130 39.57 -24.45 -38.44
CA GLU A 130 40.07 -24.39 -37.07
C GLU A 130 40.68 -23.02 -36.73
N GLU A 131 41.35 -22.38 -37.70
CA GLU A 131 41.94 -21.05 -37.52
C GLU A 131 40.87 -20.00 -37.19
N ILE A 132 39.74 -20.00 -37.93
CA ILE A 132 38.63 -19.08 -37.69
C ILE A 132 37.97 -19.37 -36.34
N ARG A 133 37.79 -20.64 -35.97
CA ARG A 133 37.27 -21.01 -34.64
C ARG A 133 38.18 -20.55 -33.52
N SER A 134 39.49 -20.72 -33.67
CA SER A 134 40.48 -20.27 -32.69
C SER A 134 40.51 -18.75 -32.53
N LEU A 135 40.36 -18.01 -33.64
CA LEU A 135 40.27 -16.54 -33.62
C LEU A 135 38.96 -16.09 -32.98
N ALA A 136 37.83 -16.71 -33.31
CA ALA A 136 36.54 -16.42 -32.70
C ALA A 136 36.53 -16.69 -31.20
N GLU A 137 37.22 -17.74 -30.74
CA GLU A 137 37.43 -18.01 -29.31
C GLU A 137 38.29 -16.92 -28.66
N LYS A 138 39.42 -16.54 -29.25
CA LYS A 138 40.27 -15.44 -28.74
C LYS A 138 39.51 -14.11 -28.66
N VAL A 139 38.68 -13.80 -29.66
CA VAL A 139 37.81 -12.61 -29.66
C VAL A 139 36.75 -12.70 -28.57
N ARG A 140 36.15 -13.87 -28.33
CA ARG A 140 35.21 -14.09 -27.21
C ARG A 140 35.90 -13.88 -25.86
N ILE A 141 37.08 -14.45 -25.66
CA ILE A 141 37.90 -14.24 -24.46
C ILE A 141 38.23 -12.75 -24.28
N ALA A 142 38.60 -12.04 -25.35
CA ALA A 142 38.87 -10.61 -25.28
C ALA A 142 37.63 -9.79 -24.87
N ARG A 143 36.43 -10.17 -25.34
CA ARG A 143 35.16 -9.55 -24.89
C ARG A 143 34.90 -9.80 -23.41
N ILE A 144 35.09 -11.03 -22.94
CA ILE A 144 34.93 -11.39 -21.51
C ILE A 144 35.93 -10.62 -20.66
N ASN A 145 37.18 -10.46 -21.11
CA ASN A 145 38.19 -9.70 -20.40
C ASN A 145 37.85 -8.21 -20.31
N LYS A 146 37.28 -7.63 -21.38
CA LYS A 146 36.75 -6.27 -21.35
C LYS A 146 35.62 -6.15 -20.32
N GLU A 147 34.65 -7.05 -20.36
CA GLU A 147 33.53 -7.06 -19.41
C GLU A 147 34.02 -7.19 -17.97
N ARG A 148 34.99 -8.06 -17.70
CA ARG A 148 35.61 -8.18 -16.38
C ARG A 148 36.32 -6.89 -15.95
N ALA A 149 36.97 -6.18 -16.87
CA ALA A 149 37.57 -4.89 -16.56
C ALA A 149 36.50 -3.84 -16.19
N ASP A 150 35.40 -3.78 -16.94
CA ASP A 150 34.27 -2.90 -16.67
C ASP A 150 33.64 -3.23 -15.31
N GLN A 151 33.44 -4.50 -14.98
CA GLN A 151 32.95 -4.96 -13.66
C GLN A 151 33.88 -4.55 -12.51
N LEU A 152 35.21 -4.57 -12.71
CA LEU A 152 36.15 -4.13 -11.69
C LEU A 152 36.07 -2.61 -11.47
N VAL A 153 35.84 -1.83 -12.53
CA VAL A 153 35.61 -0.38 -12.42
C VAL A 153 34.29 -0.12 -11.68
N GLU A 154 33.21 -0.80 -12.05
CA GLU A 154 31.92 -0.68 -11.37
C GLU A 154 32.02 -1.05 -9.88
N LYS A 155 32.69 -2.16 -9.55
CA LYS A 155 32.94 -2.55 -8.17
C LYS A 155 33.71 -1.47 -7.41
N LYS A 156 34.72 -0.84 -8.03
CA LYS A 156 35.45 0.28 -7.42
C LYS A 156 34.53 1.47 -7.14
N VAL A 157 33.71 1.85 -8.11
CA VAL A 157 32.72 2.94 -7.94
C VAL A 157 31.76 2.63 -6.79
N LEU A 158 31.19 1.42 -6.75
CA LEU A 158 30.31 0.98 -5.67
C LEU A 158 31.02 0.96 -4.31
N THR A 159 32.29 0.56 -4.24
CA THR A 159 33.04 0.61 -2.98
C THR A 159 33.29 2.03 -2.50
N VAL A 160 33.58 2.98 -3.40
CA VAL A 160 33.74 4.39 -3.04
C VAL A 160 32.41 4.97 -2.55
N GLN A 161 31.31 4.72 -3.26
CA GLN A 161 29.98 5.15 -2.84
C GLN A 161 29.59 4.59 -1.46
N LYS A 162 29.86 3.31 -1.21
CA LYS A 162 29.63 2.71 0.12
C LYS A 162 30.48 3.38 1.20
N GLN A 163 31.75 3.66 0.92
CA GLN A 163 32.62 4.37 1.87
C GLN A 163 32.12 5.80 2.16
N GLU A 164 31.61 6.52 1.16
CA GLU A 164 31.00 7.83 1.37
C GLU A 164 29.73 7.76 2.21
N TYR A 165 28.87 6.78 1.94
CA TYR A 165 27.68 6.52 2.72
C TYR A 165 28.00 6.17 4.18
N ASP A 166 28.96 5.25 4.40
CA ASP A 166 29.41 4.88 5.73
C ASP A 166 30.04 6.06 6.47
N ARG A 167 30.80 6.92 5.78
CA ARG A 167 31.34 8.17 6.36
C ARG A 167 30.24 9.12 6.80
N ALA A 168 29.21 9.31 5.97
CA ALA A 168 28.07 10.17 6.30
C ALA A 168 27.27 9.62 7.50
N ILE A 169 27.05 8.30 7.56
CA ILE A 169 26.43 7.66 8.74
C ILE A 169 27.28 7.87 9.99
N ASN A 170 28.58 7.62 9.91
CA ASN A 170 29.47 7.79 11.05
C ASN A 170 29.50 9.25 11.54
N GLN A 171 29.48 10.22 10.62
CA GLN A 171 29.37 11.64 10.96
C GLN A 171 28.05 11.92 11.70
N TYR A 172 26.92 11.47 11.17
CA TYR A 172 25.62 11.63 11.81
C TYR A 172 25.56 11.01 13.21
N VAL A 173 26.08 9.79 13.37
CA VAL A 173 26.14 9.10 14.68
C VAL A 173 27.04 9.86 15.65
N ASN A 174 28.19 10.37 15.20
CA ASN A 174 29.09 11.16 16.04
C ASN A 174 28.47 12.51 16.45
N GLU A 175 27.76 13.18 15.54
CA GLU A 175 27.05 14.43 15.84
C GLU A 175 25.95 14.19 16.88
N ALA A 176 25.15 13.13 16.72
CA ALA A 176 24.12 12.76 17.69
C ALA A 176 24.73 12.40 19.05
N ALA A 177 25.87 11.70 19.08
CA ALA A 177 26.58 11.40 20.32
C ALA A 177 27.13 12.68 21.00
N ALA A 178 27.68 13.60 20.23
CA ALA A 178 28.17 14.88 20.74
C ALA A 178 27.03 15.77 21.27
N GLU A 179 25.88 15.78 20.61
CA GLU A 179 24.68 16.49 21.09
C GLU A 179 24.16 15.89 22.39
N ALA A 180 24.12 14.55 22.49
CA ALA A 180 23.75 13.87 23.73
C ALA A 180 24.73 14.19 24.88
N GLU A 181 26.04 14.16 24.62
CA GLU A 181 27.07 14.53 25.61
C GLU A 181 26.94 16.00 26.04
N ALA A 182 26.69 16.91 25.11
CA ALA A 182 26.45 18.33 25.41
C ALA A 182 25.20 18.52 26.28
N MET A 183 24.11 17.80 25.99
CA MET A 183 22.89 17.84 26.77
C MET A 183 23.10 17.28 28.19
N GLU A 184 23.84 16.19 28.33
CA GLU A 184 24.23 15.65 29.64
C GLU A 184 25.10 16.63 30.43
N ALA A 185 26.08 17.28 29.78
CA ALA A 185 26.93 18.29 30.39
C ALA A 185 26.11 19.52 30.84
N GLU A 186 25.17 20.00 30.03
CA GLU A 186 24.27 21.09 30.40
C GLU A 186 23.38 20.72 31.60
N ASN A 187 22.85 19.50 31.61
CA ASN A 187 22.06 19.00 32.74
C ASN A 187 22.91 18.89 34.02
N GLN A 188 24.16 18.44 33.93
CA GLN A 188 25.08 18.46 35.06
C GLN A 188 25.40 19.89 35.52
N ALA A 189 25.61 20.83 34.59
CA ALA A 189 25.84 22.23 34.91
C ALA A 189 24.65 22.86 35.65
N LYS A 190 23.41 22.62 35.17
CA LYS A 190 22.17 23.05 35.85
C LYS A 190 22.06 22.50 37.26
N ARG A 191 22.39 21.22 37.46
CA ARG A 191 22.41 20.60 38.81
C ARG A 191 23.47 21.24 39.71
N ARG A 192 24.68 21.50 39.19
CA ARG A 192 25.74 22.19 39.94
C ARG A 192 25.32 23.60 40.32
N GLU A 193 24.72 24.35 39.39
CA GLU A 193 24.23 25.70 39.64
C GLU A 193 23.12 25.71 40.70
N ALA A 194 22.15 24.78 40.62
CA ALA A 194 21.11 24.62 41.64
C ALA A 194 21.71 24.33 43.03
N ASN A 195 22.71 23.45 43.10
CA ASN A 195 23.40 23.15 44.36
C ASN A 195 24.17 24.35 44.91
N VAL A 196 24.83 25.14 44.06
CA VAL A 196 25.51 26.38 44.47
C VAL A 196 24.50 27.40 45.00
N ARG A 197 23.38 27.61 44.31
CA ARG A 197 22.30 28.50 44.78
C ARG A 197 21.73 28.03 46.12
N ALA A 198 21.48 26.73 46.29
CA ALA A 198 21.02 26.18 47.55
C ALA A 198 22.04 26.38 48.68
N ARG A 199 23.34 26.21 48.39
CA ARG A 199 24.41 26.48 49.35
C ARG A 199 24.46 27.96 49.75
N MET A 200 24.35 28.89 48.80
CA MET A 200 24.31 30.32 49.10
C MET A 200 23.12 30.67 50.01
N MET A 201 21.92 30.12 49.73
CA MET A 201 20.77 30.32 50.62
C MET A 201 21.01 29.79 52.04
N LEU A 202 21.70 28.66 52.19
CA LEU A 202 22.08 28.14 53.51
C LEU A 202 23.11 29.03 54.21
N GLU A 203 24.09 29.57 53.49
CA GLU A 203 25.06 30.52 54.03
C GLU A 203 24.37 31.82 54.48
N ASP A 204 23.40 32.33 53.70
CA ASP A 204 22.58 33.49 54.07
C ASP A 204 21.73 33.23 55.33
N GLN A 205 21.09 32.05 55.43
CA GLN A 205 20.34 31.65 56.64
C GLN A 205 21.24 31.56 57.87
N MET A 206 22.49 31.11 57.72
CA MET A 206 23.45 31.06 58.81
C MET A 206 23.91 32.47 59.21
N ALA A 207 24.08 33.39 58.25
CA ALA A 207 24.37 34.79 58.53
C ALA A 207 23.20 35.50 59.23
N GLU A 208 21.97 35.28 58.79
CA GLU A 208 20.75 35.78 59.44
C GLU A 208 20.63 35.25 60.88
N ARG A 209 20.96 33.98 61.09
CA ARG A 209 21.00 33.37 62.43
C ARG A 209 22.11 33.98 63.32
N GLN A 210 23.25 34.35 62.75
CA GLN A 210 24.32 35.03 63.48
C GLN A 210 23.93 36.46 63.85
N GLU A 211 23.29 37.21 62.95
CA GLU A 211 22.82 38.58 63.23
C GLU A 211 21.68 38.59 64.25
N SER A 212 20.72 37.66 64.18
CA SER A 212 19.71 37.50 65.24
C SER A 212 20.33 37.12 66.59
N ALA A 213 21.37 36.28 66.63
CA ALA A 213 22.10 36.01 67.86
C ALA A 213 22.82 37.26 68.40
N ARG A 214 23.40 38.09 67.54
CA ARG A 214 24.00 39.38 67.92
C ARG A 214 22.97 40.35 68.50
N LEU A 215 21.80 40.45 67.89
CA LEU A 215 20.71 41.29 68.40
C LEU A 215 20.24 40.78 69.77
N ALA A 216 20.08 39.46 69.94
CA ALA A 216 19.75 38.85 71.23
C ALA A 216 20.83 39.10 72.30
N GLU A 217 22.12 39.08 71.93
CA GLU A 217 23.21 39.43 72.84
C GLU A 217 23.16 40.91 73.27
N GLN A 218 22.84 41.82 72.34
CA GLN A 218 22.65 43.24 72.66
C GLN A 218 21.44 43.46 73.57
N GLU A 219 20.34 42.75 73.35
CA GLU A 219 19.16 42.78 74.23
C GLU A 219 19.49 42.23 75.62
N ALA A 220 20.17 41.09 75.71
CA ALA A 220 20.63 40.53 76.98
C ALA A 220 21.59 41.48 77.73
N ALA A 221 22.46 42.19 77.01
CA ALA A 221 23.33 43.21 77.60
C ALA A 221 22.54 44.41 78.12
N ARG A 222 21.48 44.85 77.41
CA ARG A 222 20.57 45.90 77.88
C ARG A 222 19.78 45.46 79.10
N GLU A 223 19.21 44.26 79.09
CA GLU A 223 18.52 43.69 80.23
C GLU A 223 19.45 43.56 81.44
N ARG A 224 20.68 43.10 81.25
CA ARG A 224 21.67 43.04 82.32
C ARG A 224 22.02 44.42 82.87
N ALA A 225 22.23 45.42 82.02
CA ALA A 225 22.48 46.79 82.47
C ALA A 225 21.29 47.37 83.25
N MET A 226 20.06 47.07 82.82
CA MET A 226 18.83 47.45 83.53
C MET A 226 18.72 46.74 84.88
N ILE A 227 19.03 45.44 84.95
CA ILE A 227 19.07 44.67 86.20
C ILE A 227 20.14 45.25 87.14
N ASP A 228 21.33 45.56 86.65
CA ASP A 228 22.40 46.17 87.43
C ASP A 228 22.02 47.57 87.94
N GLU A 229 21.24 48.34 87.18
CA GLU A 229 20.68 49.62 87.63
C GLU A 229 19.66 49.43 88.75
N VAL A 230 18.75 48.46 88.62
CA VAL A 230 17.78 48.10 89.67
C VAL A 230 18.51 47.65 90.94
N VAL A 231 19.54 46.81 90.82
CA VAL A 231 20.36 46.36 91.96
C VAL A 231 21.07 47.55 92.61
N LYS A 232 21.68 48.46 91.83
CA LYS A 232 22.29 49.68 92.38
C LYS A 232 21.27 50.56 93.11
N ARG A 233 20.05 50.67 92.57
CA ARG A 233 18.96 51.43 93.20
C ARG A 233 18.53 50.79 94.52
N ILE A 234 18.41 49.47 94.58
CA ILE A 234 18.16 48.73 95.83
C ILE A 234 19.29 48.96 96.83
N MET A 235 20.55 48.85 96.41
CA MET A 235 21.70 49.09 97.31
C MET A 235 21.75 50.54 97.83
N LEU A 236 21.35 51.52 97.02
CA LEU A 236 21.24 52.92 97.44
C LEU A 236 20.06 53.15 98.39
N GLU A 237 18.92 52.50 98.14
CA GLU A 237 17.74 52.54 99.01
C GLU A 237 18.04 51.87 100.37
N ASP A 238 18.70 50.71 100.37
CA ASP A 238 19.18 50.02 101.59
C ASP A 238 20.19 50.88 102.36
N ALA A 239 21.15 51.51 101.66
CA ALA A 239 22.13 52.41 102.30
C ALA A 239 21.46 53.65 102.90
N ALA A 240 20.46 54.21 102.21
CA ALA A 240 19.65 55.33 102.71
C ALA A 240 18.81 54.91 103.92
N GLU A 241 18.24 53.69 103.92
CA GLU A 241 17.51 53.15 105.06
C GLU A 241 18.42 52.94 106.28
N VAL A 242 19.63 52.40 106.08
CA VAL A 242 20.63 52.25 107.15
C VAL A 242 21.07 53.61 107.68
N ALA A 243 21.28 54.61 106.81
CA ALA A 243 21.62 55.97 107.21
C ALA A 243 20.48 56.63 108.01
N ALA A 244 19.24 56.52 107.55
CA ALA A 244 18.05 57.03 108.24
C ALA A 244 17.84 56.34 109.60
N LYS A 245 18.09 55.03 109.68
CA LYS A 245 18.07 54.28 110.95
C LYS A 245 19.16 54.77 111.91
N ARG A 246 20.35 55.08 111.41
CA ARG A 246 21.47 55.61 112.21
C ARG A 246 21.19 57.04 112.69
N GLN A 247 20.55 57.87 111.86
CA GLN A 247 20.11 59.21 112.22
C GLN A 247 19.01 59.16 113.28
N ARG A 248 18.00 58.29 113.14
CA ARG A 248 16.99 58.04 114.19
C ARG A 248 17.62 57.53 115.49
N GLN A 249 18.68 56.72 115.42
CA GLN A 249 19.44 56.29 116.60
C GLN A 249 20.26 57.42 117.26
N GLN A 250 20.73 58.40 116.48
CA GLN A 250 21.41 59.58 117.02
C GLN A 250 20.39 60.52 117.66
N GLU A 251 19.27 60.79 116.98
CA GLU A 251 18.17 61.58 117.54
C GLU A 251 17.65 60.96 118.84
N THR A 252 17.45 59.63 118.91
CA THR A 252 17.06 59.00 120.19
C THR A 252 18.15 59.08 121.25
N LYS A 253 19.43 59.02 120.89
CA LYS A 253 20.54 59.22 121.83
C LYS A 253 20.61 60.66 122.34
N ASP A 254 20.36 61.65 121.49
CA ASP A 254 20.36 63.07 121.85
C ASP A 254 19.11 63.41 122.69
N PHE A 255 17.96 62.78 122.38
CA PHE A 255 16.77 62.81 123.24
C PHE A 255 17.04 62.14 124.59
N ILE A 256 17.77 61.02 124.63
CA ILE A 256 18.16 60.37 125.89
C ILE A 256 19.15 61.25 126.66
N ALA A 257 20.12 61.90 126.01
CA ALA A 257 21.09 62.77 126.67
C ALA A 257 20.42 64.01 127.26
N THR A 258 19.57 64.69 126.48
CA THR A 258 18.80 65.85 126.96
C THR A 258 17.79 65.45 128.02
N PHE A 259 17.17 64.27 127.91
CA PHE A 259 16.30 63.73 128.96
C PHE A 259 17.08 63.38 130.23
N LEU A 260 18.29 62.83 130.14
CA LEU A 260 19.15 62.53 131.29
C LEU A 260 19.68 63.81 131.96
N GLU A 261 20.01 64.85 131.20
CA GLU A 261 20.39 66.17 131.75
C GLU A 261 19.21 66.85 132.45
N GLN A 262 18.02 66.80 131.85
CA GLN A 262 16.77 67.25 132.49
C GLN A 262 16.43 66.41 133.72
N GLN A 263 16.67 65.10 133.68
CA GLN A 263 16.47 64.19 134.79
C GLN A 263 17.51 64.39 135.90
N ASP A 264 18.75 64.78 135.60
CA ASP A 264 19.77 65.08 136.61
C ASP A 264 19.54 66.45 137.26
N GLU A 265 19.03 67.44 136.51
CA GLU A 265 18.53 68.70 137.10
C GLU A 265 17.28 68.48 137.96
N LEU A 266 16.35 67.62 137.52
CA LEU A 266 15.20 67.21 138.31
C LEU A 266 15.62 66.37 139.51
N ARG A 267 16.56 65.44 139.39
CA ARG A 267 17.13 64.66 140.51
C ARG A 267 17.90 65.51 141.50
N ARG A 268 18.51 66.63 141.10
CA ARG A 268 19.11 67.58 142.05
C ARG A 268 18.03 68.25 142.90
N LYS A 269 16.93 68.67 142.26
CA LYS A 269 15.76 69.27 142.91
C LYS A 269 14.93 68.24 143.70
N GLU A 270 14.90 66.99 143.24
CA GLU A 270 14.24 65.86 143.90
C GLU A 270 15.11 65.23 144.99
N ARG A 271 16.45 65.24 144.96
CA ARG A 271 17.28 64.78 146.10
C ARG A 271 17.11 65.68 147.33
N GLU A 272 16.88 66.97 147.11
CA GLU A 272 16.54 67.92 148.17
C GLU A 272 15.10 67.70 148.70
N ALA A 273 14.19 67.16 147.89
CA ALA A 273 12.81 66.81 148.29
C ALA A 273 12.65 65.36 148.79
N ALA A 274 13.45 64.42 148.31
CA ALA A 274 13.43 62.98 148.60
C ALA A 274 14.10 62.67 149.93
N ALA A 275 15.06 63.48 150.40
CA ALA A 275 15.50 63.42 151.79
C ALA A 275 14.34 63.64 152.80
N ALA A 276 13.26 64.32 152.37
CA ALA A 276 12.06 64.54 153.17
C ALA A 276 10.94 63.50 152.94
N GLU A 277 10.89 62.85 151.76
CA GLU A 277 9.85 61.90 151.35
C GLU A 277 10.28 60.41 151.40
N ASP A 278 11.58 60.09 151.42
CA ASP A 278 12.12 58.73 151.63
C ASP A 278 11.80 58.17 153.03
N ARG A 279 11.39 59.03 153.96
CA ARG A 279 10.81 58.60 155.25
C ARG A 279 9.36 58.11 155.13
N LYS A 280 8.65 58.40 154.04
CA LYS A 280 7.23 58.05 153.83
C LYS A 280 7.03 56.97 152.75
N ILE A 281 7.97 56.81 151.82
CA ILE A 281 7.83 55.91 150.65
C ILE A 281 8.23 54.44 150.95
N ALA A 282 8.91 54.16 152.05
CA ALA A 282 9.15 52.79 152.51
C ALA A 282 7.85 52.02 152.83
N GLU A 283 6.76 52.73 153.13
CA GLU A 283 5.49 52.14 153.59
C GLU A 283 4.51 51.84 152.44
N TYR A 284 4.73 52.36 151.22
CA TYR A 284 3.80 52.23 150.10
C TYR A 284 4.15 51.11 149.10
N TRP A 285 5.43 50.73 148.95
CA TRP A 285 5.88 49.75 147.96
C TRP A 285 5.53 48.28 148.25
N GLN A 286 4.88 47.99 149.38
CA GLN A 286 4.29 46.67 149.64
C GLN A 286 2.92 46.47 148.95
N ALA A 287 2.24 47.52 148.48
CA ALA A 287 0.84 47.44 148.02
C ALA A 287 0.64 47.34 146.48
N VAL A 288 1.69 47.46 145.66
CA VAL A 288 1.57 47.55 144.19
C VAL A 288 1.96 46.25 143.46
N ARG A 289 2.65 45.31 144.11
CA ARG A 289 3.06 44.04 143.47
C ARG A 289 1.91 43.06 143.16
N ASP A 290 0.69 43.34 143.63
CA ASP A 290 -0.47 42.45 143.44
C ASP A 290 -1.37 42.81 142.24
N ARG A 291 -1.12 43.92 141.51
CA ARG A 291 -1.97 44.34 140.37
C ARG A 291 -1.44 44.02 138.97
N GLU A 292 -0.21 43.55 138.82
CA GLU A 292 0.39 43.26 137.49
C GLU A 292 0.05 41.85 136.94
N ARG A 293 -0.68 41.01 137.69
CA ARG A 293 -1.01 39.64 137.25
C ARG A 293 -2.27 39.53 136.37
N GLU A 294 -3.10 40.57 136.26
CA GLU A 294 -4.43 40.49 135.62
C GLU A 294 -4.47 40.89 134.13
N GLU A 295 -3.48 41.60 133.59
CA GLU A 295 -3.48 42.07 132.18
C GLU A 295 -2.93 41.03 131.16
N ALA A 296 -2.28 39.96 131.63
CA ALA A 296 -1.68 38.94 130.76
C ALA A 296 -2.72 38.04 130.06
N GLU A 297 -3.95 37.92 130.59
CA GLU A 297 -4.98 37.01 130.08
C GLU A 297 -5.74 37.55 128.85
N ARG A 298 -5.76 38.88 128.62
CA ARG A 298 -6.52 39.50 127.52
C ARG A 298 -5.89 39.34 126.13
N LEU A 299 -4.59 39.02 126.06
CA LEU A 299 -3.85 38.92 124.79
C LEU A 299 -4.03 37.57 124.07
N ALA A 300 -4.47 36.53 124.80
CA ALA A 300 -4.66 35.18 124.26
C ALA A 300 -5.90 35.04 123.36
N MET A 301 -6.98 35.78 123.64
CA MET A 301 -8.26 35.69 122.90
C MET A 301 -8.21 36.20 121.45
N ARG A 302 -7.25 37.06 121.10
CA ARG A 302 -7.16 37.65 119.74
C ARG A 302 -6.53 36.72 118.71
N LYS A 303 -5.77 35.70 119.11
CA LYS A 303 -5.09 34.76 118.20
C LYS A 303 -6.04 33.71 117.59
N GLU A 304 -7.07 33.27 118.32
CA GLU A 304 -8.03 32.27 117.84
C GLU A 304 -8.92 32.73 116.67
N ILE A 305 -9.12 34.04 116.49
CA ILE A 305 -9.99 34.58 115.43
C ILE A 305 -9.24 34.66 114.09
N ALA A 306 -7.93 34.90 114.11
CA ALA A 306 -7.09 34.94 112.91
C ALA A 306 -6.93 33.55 112.27
N ASP A 307 -6.75 32.51 113.10
CA ASP A 307 -6.59 31.13 112.63
C ASP A 307 -7.87 30.58 111.95
N ARG A 308 -9.06 31.04 112.36
CA ARG A 308 -10.34 30.65 111.73
C ARG A 308 -10.58 31.26 110.35
N MET A 309 -10.01 32.43 110.06
CA MET A 309 -10.11 33.03 108.71
C MET A 309 -9.15 32.38 107.73
N TYR A 310 -7.94 32.05 108.18
CA TYR A 310 -6.93 31.38 107.34
C TYR A 310 -7.41 29.99 106.88
N GLU A 311 -8.10 29.26 107.74
CA GLU A 311 -8.58 27.91 107.43
C GLU A 311 -9.79 27.87 106.48
N LYS A 312 -10.55 28.98 106.38
CA LYS A 312 -11.61 29.12 105.37
C LYS A 312 -11.04 29.40 103.98
N VAL A 313 -10.03 30.27 103.89
CA VAL A 313 -9.35 30.59 102.62
C VAL A 313 -8.61 29.38 102.07
N LYS A 314 -7.97 28.58 102.94
CA LYS A 314 -7.30 27.34 102.55
C LYS A 314 -8.26 26.30 101.96
N ARG A 315 -9.45 26.12 102.58
CA ARG A 315 -10.50 25.23 102.06
C ARG A 315 -11.08 25.68 100.73
N GLU A 316 -11.26 26.98 100.54
CA GLU A 316 -11.76 27.54 99.27
C GLU A 316 -10.73 27.36 98.14
N MET A 317 -9.45 27.56 98.43
CA MET A 317 -8.37 27.36 97.45
C MET A 317 -8.19 25.88 97.08
N GLU A 318 -8.26 24.96 98.05
CA GLU A 318 -8.21 23.52 97.80
C GLU A 318 -9.43 23.03 96.99
N ALA A 319 -10.63 23.57 97.24
CA ALA A 319 -11.83 23.24 96.49
C ALA A 319 -11.80 23.79 95.05
N GLU A 320 -11.24 24.99 94.81
CA GLU A 320 -11.10 25.55 93.47
C GLU A 320 -10.05 24.80 92.64
N MET A 321 -8.93 24.40 93.26
CA MET A 321 -7.91 23.57 92.62
C MET A 321 -8.43 22.17 92.28
N ALA A 322 -9.25 21.57 93.15
CA ALA A 322 -9.89 20.28 92.87
C ALA A 322 -10.84 20.38 91.65
N ARG A 323 -11.64 21.45 91.55
CA ARG A 323 -12.53 21.67 90.39
C ARG A 323 -11.76 21.87 89.09
N ARG A 324 -10.65 22.62 89.11
CA ARG A 324 -9.79 22.81 87.93
C ARG A 324 -9.15 21.50 87.48
N LEU A 325 -8.71 20.66 88.42
CA LEU A 325 -8.18 19.33 88.09
C LEU A 325 -9.25 18.41 87.49
N GLU A 326 -10.48 18.41 88.04
CA GLU A 326 -11.61 17.68 87.47
C GLU A 326 -11.97 18.17 86.05
N GLU A 327 -11.96 19.48 85.81
CA GLU A 327 -12.18 20.08 84.48
C GLU A 327 -11.06 19.73 83.49
N GLU A 328 -9.80 19.76 83.93
CA GLU A 328 -8.64 19.36 83.11
C GLU A 328 -8.65 17.85 82.80
N GLU A 329 -9.03 17.01 83.76
CA GLU A 329 -9.23 15.58 83.54
C GLU A 329 -10.35 15.32 82.52
N LEU A 330 -11.47 16.05 82.61
CA LEU A 330 -12.58 15.94 81.64
C LEU A 330 -12.15 16.38 80.22
N ILE A 331 -11.39 17.48 80.10
CA ILE A 331 -10.84 17.96 78.83
C ILE A 331 -9.83 16.96 78.24
N ASN A 332 -9.00 16.34 79.09
CA ASN A 332 -8.04 15.33 78.66
C ASN A 332 -8.72 14.03 78.23
N MET A 333 -9.83 13.64 78.86
CA MET A 333 -10.65 12.50 78.44
C MET A 333 -11.33 12.79 77.08
N LEU A 334 -11.91 13.98 76.90
CA LEU A 334 -12.52 14.38 75.63
C LEU A 334 -11.48 14.42 74.49
N ARG A 335 -10.28 14.97 74.73
CA ARG A 335 -9.18 14.96 73.75
C ARG A 335 -8.70 13.55 73.40
N ARG A 336 -8.70 12.61 74.36
CA ARG A 336 -8.37 11.21 74.10
C ARG A 336 -9.44 10.54 73.25
N GLU A 337 -10.72 10.76 73.55
CA GLU A 337 -11.84 10.25 72.77
C GLU A 337 -11.85 10.82 71.33
N GLU A 338 -11.62 12.13 71.16
CA GLU A 338 -11.48 12.76 69.83
C GLU A 338 -10.28 12.23 69.05
N ALA A 339 -9.15 11.95 69.72
CA ALA A 339 -7.96 11.37 69.10
C ALA A 339 -8.19 9.90 68.69
N GLU A 340 -8.89 9.12 69.53
CA GLU A 340 -9.26 7.73 69.23
C GLU A 340 -10.28 7.66 68.09
N GLU A 341 -11.28 8.55 68.07
CA GLU A 341 -12.27 8.61 66.99
C GLU A 341 -11.62 9.03 65.67
N LYS A 342 -10.70 9.99 65.70
CA LYS A 342 -9.90 10.38 64.53
C LYS A 342 -9.01 9.25 64.04
N LEU A 343 -8.40 8.47 64.93
CA LEU A 343 -7.61 7.30 64.55
C LEU A 343 -8.50 6.20 63.94
N ARG A 344 -9.69 5.96 64.51
CA ARG A 344 -10.67 5.02 63.95
C ARG A 344 -11.13 5.42 62.55
N LEU A 345 -11.43 6.70 62.32
CA LEU A 345 -11.80 7.22 61.00
C LEU A 345 -10.64 7.10 60.01
N GLN A 346 -9.40 7.35 60.44
CA GLN A 346 -8.22 7.14 59.60
C GLN A 346 -7.98 5.65 59.26
N ASP A 347 -8.20 4.76 60.21
CA ASP A 347 -8.08 3.31 59.99
C ASP A 347 -9.20 2.77 59.11
N GLU A 348 -10.43 3.28 59.24
CA GLU A 348 -11.55 2.98 58.34
C GLU A 348 -11.29 3.51 56.93
N GLU A 349 -10.75 4.72 56.78
CA GLU A 349 -10.38 5.28 55.48
C GLU A 349 -9.22 4.50 54.83
N ARG A 350 -8.22 4.08 55.62
CA ARG A 350 -7.13 3.21 55.17
C ARG A 350 -7.64 1.84 54.73
N LYS A 351 -8.57 1.24 55.50
CA LYS A 351 -9.23 -0.02 55.11
C LYS A 351 -10.03 0.15 53.83
N ARG A 352 -10.81 1.23 53.71
CA ARG A 352 -11.60 1.52 52.50
C ARG A 352 -10.70 1.70 51.26
N LYS A 353 -9.63 2.48 51.39
CA LYS A 353 -8.63 2.66 50.30
C LYS A 353 -7.92 1.35 49.96
N ALA A 354 -7.61 0.51 50.94
CA ALA A 354 -7.02 -0.81 50.70
C ALA A 354 -8.00 -1.77 50.02
N GLU A 355 -9.29 -1.72 50.36
CA GLU A 355 -10.35 -2.49 49.70
C GLU A 355 -10.61 -2.00 48.28
N GLU A 356 -10.64 -0.68 48.06
CA GLU A 356 -10.75 -0.05 46.73
C GLU A 356 -9.55 -0.46 45.85
N ALA A 357 -8.32 -0.39 46.35
CA ALA A 357 -7.13 -0.81 45.64
C ALA A 357 -7.10 -2.32 45.34
N ARG A 358 -7.56 -3.17 46.28
CA ARG A 358 -7.72 -4.61 46.04
C ARG A 358 -8.79 -4.90 44.99
N ALA A 359 -9.93 -4.21 45.05
CA ALA A 359 -11.00 -4.36 44.07
C ALA A 359 -10.55 -3.90 42.67
N GLU A 360 -9.78 -2.80 42.58
CA GLU A 360 -9.19 -2.33 41.33
C GLU A 360 -8.16 -3.32 40.78
N MET A 361 -7.28 -3.87 41.63
CA MET A 361 -6.34 -4.92 41.23
C MET A 361 -7.05 -6.16 40.70
N VAL A 362 -8.13 -6.61 41.36
CA VAL A 362 -8.95 -7.74 40.91
C VAL A 362 -9.67 -7.44 39.59
N ARG A 363 -10.22 -6.22 39.42
CA ARG A 363 -10.85 -5.80 38.16
C ARG A 363 -9.85 -5.72 37.02
N ALA A 364 -8.66 -5.16 37.26
CA ALA A 364 -7.58 -5.08 36.29
C ALA A 364 -7.08 -6.47 35.89
N ASN A 365 -6.93 -7.39 36.85
CA ASN A 365 -6.56 -8.77 36.59
C ASN A 365 -7.65 -9.51 35.79
N ALA A 366 -8.93 -9.35 36.16
CA ALA A 366 -10.05 -9.93 35.43
C ALA A 366 -10.15 -9.37 34.00
N TYR A 367 -9.89 -8.08 33.80
CA TYR A 367 -9.85 -7.45 32.47
C TYR A 367 -8.66 -7.97 31.64
N GLN A 368 -7.49 -8.12 32.25
CA GLN A 368 -6.31 -8.71 31.61
C GLN A 368 -6.56 -10.17 31.19
N MET A 369 -7.23 -10.96 32.04
CA MET A 369 -7.60 -12.35 31.75
C MET A 369 -8.59 -12.42 30.58
N LYS A 370 -9.63 -11.55 30.56
CA LYS A 370 -10.56 -11.46 29.43
C LYS A 370 -9.88 -11.05 28.13
N LEU A 371 -8.98 -10.07 28.17
CA LEU A 371 -8.23 -9.64 26.99
C LEU A 371 -7.30 -10.75 26.48
N LYS A 372 -6.71 -11.53 27.40
CA LYS A 372 -5.88 -12.70 27.05
C LYS A 372 -6.74 -13.81 26.42
N GLU A 373 -7.92 -14.07 26.97
CA GLU A 373 -8.89 -15.04 26.44
C GLU A 373 -9.41 -14.62 25.05
N GLU A 374 -9.74 -13.34 24.85
CA GLU A 374 -10.14 -12.81 23.54
C GLU A 374 -9.01 -12.91 22.50
N ARG A 375 -7.76 -12.63 22.90
CA ARG A 375 -6.59 -12.81 22.04
C ARG A 375 -6.35 -14.27 21.69
N GLU A 376 -6.46 -15.18 22.65
CA GLU A 376 -6.36 -16.62 22.39
C GLU A 376 -7.51 -17.14 21.53
N ALA A 377 -8.73 -16.63 21.71
CA ALA A 377 -9.88 -16.98 20.88
C ALA A 377 -9.74 -16.45 19.45
N ALA A 378 -9.23 -15.22 19.28
CA ALA A 378 -8.91 -14.67 17.96
C ALA A 378 -7.81 -15.48 17.27
N PHE A 379 -6.74 -15.80 18.01
CA PHE A 379 -5.66 -16.63 17.50
C PHE A 379 -6.13 -18.04 17.10
N ARG A 380 -6.99 -18.68 17.91
CA ARG A 380 -7.60 -19.98 17.57
C ARG A 380 -8.48 -19.89 16.32
N ARG A 381 -9.26 -18.82 16.15
CA ARG A 381 -10.06 -18.59 14.93
C ARG A 381 -9.18 -18.42 13.71
N GLU A 382 -8.10 -17.64 13.82
CA GLU A 382 -7.12 -17.48 12.74
C GLU A 382 -6.42 -18.82 12.41
N GLU A 383 -6.08 -19.61 13.42
CA GLU A 383 -5.48 -20.94 13.25
C GLU A 383 -6.48 -21.93 12.61
N GLU A 384 -7.75 -21.88 12.98
CA GLU A 384 -8.83 -22.67 12.38
C GLU A 384 -9.09 -22.26 10.92
N GLU A 385 -9.15 -20.96 10.63
CA GLU A 385 -9.24 -20.46 9.26
C GLU A 385 -8.02 -20.86 8.42
N PHE A 386 -6.82 -20.80 9.02
CA PHE A 386 -5.59 -21.24 8.38
C PHE A 386 -5.60 -22.74 8.11
N LYS A 387 -6.02 -23.56 9.08
CA LYS A 387 -6.21 -25.01 8.92
C LYS A 387 -7.25 -25.33 7.86
N GLN A 388 -8.38 -24.63 7.82
CA GLN A 388 -9.41 -24.81 6.80
C GLN A 388 -8.90 -24.43 5.40
N ARG A 389 -8.18 -23.31 5.26
CA ARG A 389 -7.55 -22.91 4.00
C ARG A 389 -6.47 -23.91 3.55
N MET A 390 -5.71 -24.47 4.49
CA MET A 390 -4.70 -25.47 4.21
C MET A 390 -5.33 -26.81 3.78
N LEU A 391 -6.36 -27.27 4.48
CA LEU A 391 -7.13 -28.46 4.12
C LEU A 391 -7.84 -28.29 2.77
N ALA A 392 -8.38 -27.10 2.48
CA ALA A 392 -8.97 -26.78 1.18
C ALA A 392 -7.92 -26.82 0.06
N LYS A 393 -6.72 -26.25 0.28
CA LYS A 393 -5.60 -26.35 -0.66
C LYS A 393 -5.17 -27.79 -0.89
N PHE A 394 -5.01 -28.59 0.17
CA PHE A 394 -4.66 -30.01 0.02
C PHE A 394 -5.75 -30.80 -0.69
N ALA A 395 -7.03 -30.51 -0.45
CA ALA A 395 -8.12 -31.14 -1.19
C ALA A 395 -8.16 -30.71 -2.67
N GLU A 396 -7.84 -29.45 -2.99
CA GLU A 396 -7.70 -28.98 -4.37
C GLU A 396 -6.50 -29.61 -5.07
N ASP A 397 -5.35 -29.69 -4.40
CA ASP A 397 -4.13 -30.32 -4.90
C ASP A 397 -4.33 -31.83 -5.12
N ASP A 398 -4.97 -32.55 -4.18
CA ASP A 398 -5.32 -33.97 -4.32
C ASP A 398 -6.30 -34.18 -5.49
N ARG A 399 -7.29 -33.29 -5.67
CA ARG A 399 -8.24 -33.36 -6.79
C ARG A 399 -7.53 -33.11 -8.12
N LEU A 400 -6.60 -32.16 -8.17
CA LEU A 400 -5.73 -31.89 -9.32
C LEU A 400 -4.81 -33.06 -9.64
N GLU A 401 -4.20 -33.67 -8.63
CA GLU A 401 -3.38 -34.87 -8.78
C GLU A 401 -4.19 -36.05 -9.31
N GLN A 402 -5.39 -36.30 -8.78
CA GLN A 402 -6.28 -37.36 -9.27
C GLN A 402 -6.66 -37.13 -10.74
N MET A 403 -7.02 -35.90 -11.12
CA MET A 403 -7.34 -35.54 -12.52
C MET A 403 -6.11 -35.67 -13.43
N ASN A 404 -4.93 -35.28 -12.96
CA ASN A 404 -3.68 -35.40 -13.70
C ASN A 404 -3.23 -36.86 -13.83
N ALA A 405 -3.40 -37.69 -12.79
CA ALA A 405 -3.15 -39.12 -12.82
C ALA A 405 -4.10 -39.83 -13.78
N GLN A 406 -5.39 -39.45 -13.80
CA GLN A 406 -6.37 -39.96 -14.76
C GLN A 406 -6.01 -39.58 -16.20
N LYS A 407 -5.62 -38.32 -16.45
CA LYS A 407 -5.12 -37.87 -17.77
C LYS A 407 -3.85 -38.61 -18.20
N ARG A 408 -2.91 -38.85 -17.28
CA ARG A 408 -1.70 -39.66 -17.57
C ARG A 408 -2.06 -41.11 -17.91
N ARG A 409 -2.99 -41.73 -17.17
CA ARG A 409 -3.49 -43.09 -17.46
C ARG A 409 -4.19 -43.16 -18.82
N MET A 410 -5.03 -42.18 -19.15
CA MET A 410 -5.70 -42.08 -20.46
C MET A 410 -4.68 -41.96 -21.60
N ARG A 411 -3.71 -41.04 -21.50
CA ARG A 411 -2.67 -40.87 -22.52
C ARG A 411 -1.78 -42.10 -22.69
N LEU A 412 -1.42 -42.77 -21.59
CA LEU A 412 -0.67 -44.02 -21.64
C LEU A 412 -1.48 -45.13 -22.30
N ALA A 413 -2.79 -45.24 -22.00
CA ALA A 413 -3.68 -46.21 -22.63
C ALA A 413 -3.88 -45.93 -24.13
N GLU A 414 -4.00 -44.66 -24.53
CA GLU A 414 -4.05 -44.24 -25.94
C GLU A 414 -2.75 -44.57 -26.67
N HIS A 415 -1.61 -44.20 -26.09
CA HIS A 415 -0.29 -44.52 -26.65
C HIS A 415 -0.07 -46.04 -26.74
N GLN A 416 -0.51 -46.81 -25.73
CA GLN A 416 -0.41 -48.26 -25.74
C GLN A 416 -1.32 -48.89 -26.80
N ARG A 417 -2.54 -48.37 -27.01
CA ARG A 417 -3.42 -48.81 -28.11
C ARG A 417 -2.84 -48.48 -29.48
N GLU A 418 -2.21 -47.32 -29.63
CA GLU A 418 -1.61 -46.89 -30.90
C GLU A 418 -0.34 -47.69 -31.23
N VAL A 419 0.49 -47.97 -30.22
CA VAL A 419 1.65 -48.89 -30.35
C VAL A 419 1.17 -50.30 -30.69
N GLN A 420 0.11 -50.79 -30.05
CA GLN A 420 -0.43 -52.11 -30.36
C GLN A 420 -0.97 -52.17 -31.80
N ARG A 421 -1.69 -51.13 -32.25
CA ARG A 421 -2.13 -51.01 -33.65
C ARG A 421 -0.95 -51.05 -34.62
N LEU A 422 0.13 -50.31 -34.33
CA LEU A 422 1.36 -50.31 -35.13
C LEU A 422 2.06 -51.68 -35.18
N ILE A 423 2.03 -52.44 -34.07
CA ILE A 423 2.56 -53.80 -34.02
C ILE A 423 1.70 -54.76 -34.85
N ASP A 424 0.37 -54.66 -34.73
CA ASP A 424 -0.57 -55.50 -35.46
C ASP A 424 -0.54 -55.18 -36.97
N ASP A 425 -0.41 -53.92 -37.35
CA ASP A 425 -0.25 -53.49 -38.75
C ASP A 425 1.10 -53.98 -39.32
N LYS A 426 2.18 -53.94 -38.54
CA LYS A 426 3.46 -54.55 -38.93
C LYS A 426 3.38 -56.06 -39.09
N ARG A 427 2.65 -56.75 -38.20
CA ARG A 427 2.43 -58.20 -38.29
C ARG A 427 1.63 -58.57 -39.52
N LYS A 428 0.54 -57.85 -39.81
CA LYS A 428 -0.26 -58.04 -41.04
C LYS A 428 0.57 -57.79 -42.29
N ALA A 429 1.34 -56.71 -42.34
CA ALA A 429 2.22 -56.43 -43.47
C ALA A 429 3.29 -57.53 -43.67
N PHE A 430 3.81 -58.11 -42.58
CA PHE A 430 4.74 -59.22 -42.63
C PHE A 430 4.08 -60.53 -43.08
N GLU A 431 2.89 -60.84 -42.57
CA GLU A 431 2.10 -62.02 -42.99
C GLU A 431 1.67 -61.94 -44.46
N GLU A 432 1.27 -60.76 -44.93
CA GLU A 432 0.95 -60.51 -46.34
C GLU A 432 2.18 -60.63 -47.25
N ALA A 433 3.34 -60.13 -46.80
CA ALA A 433 4.60 -60.28 -47.53
C ALA A 433 5.03 -61.76 -47.60
N LYS A 434 4.94 -62.48 -46.49
CA LYS A 434 5.26 -63.92 -46.41
C LYS A 434 4.30 -64.76 -47.25
N ALA A 435 3.00 -64.47 -47.23
CA ALA A 435 2.02 -65.17 -48.05
C ALA A 435 2.26 -64.95 -49.57
N ARG A 436 2.72 -63.76 -49.96
CA ARG A 436 3.14 -63.48 -51.35
C ARG A 436 4.39 -64.25 -51.74
N GLU A 437 5.38 -64.33 -50.86
CA GLU A 437 6.60 -65.12 -51.07
C GLU A 437 6.29 -66.62 -51.20
N GLU A 438 5.48 -67.17 -50.29
CA GLU A 438 5.05 -68.58 -50.34
C GLU A 438 4.24 -68.90 -51.60
N ALA A 439 3.41 -67.97 -52.07
CA ALA A 439 2.68 -68.12 -53.33
C ALA A 439 3.61 -68.09 -54.57
N GLU A 440 4.63 -67.24 -54.56
CA GLU A 440 5.64 -67.19 -55.63
C GLU A 440 6.51 -68.46 -55.63
N GLU A 441 6.90 -68.97 -54.45
CA GLU A 441 7.62 -70.24 -54.32
C GLU A 441 6.77 -71.44 -54.71
N ALA A 442 5.47 -71.45 -54.40
CA ALA A 442 4.56 -72.50 -54.83
C ALA A 442 4.38 -72.50 -56.36
N ALA A 443 4.28 -71.32 -56.97
CA ALA A 443 4.24 -71.18 -58.43
C ALA A 443 5.54 -71.69 -59.08
N LYS A 444 6.71 -71.31 -58.55
CA LYS A 444 8.02 -71.81 -59.00
C LYS A 444 8.14 -73.33 -58.84
N ARG A 445 7.72 -73.90 -57.71
CA ARG A 445 7.69 -75.36 -57.50
C ARG A 445 6.79 -76.08 -58.51
N SER A 446 5.64 -75.51 -58.84
CA SER A 446 4.74 -76.11 -59.84
C SER A 446 5.31 -76.08 -61.25
N GLU A 447 6.03 -75.01 -61.63
CA GLU A 447 6.74 -74.94 -62.91
C GLU A 447 7.94 -75.88 -62.96
N ASP A 448 8.71 -75.99 -61.87
CA ASP A 448 9.84 -76.93 -61.75
C ASP A 448 9.38 -78.39 -61.82
N GLU A 449 8.24 -78.73 -61.19
CA GLU A 449 7.64 -80.07 -61.29
C GLU A 449 7.17 -80.38 -62.72
N ARG A 450 6.58 -79.40 -63.41
CA ARG A 450 6.19 -79.52 -64.82
C ARG A 450 7.40 -79.76 -65.73
N LEU A 451 8.49 -79.03 -65.50
CA LEU A 451 9.75 -79.20 -66.22
C LEU A 451 10.41 -80.55 -65.93
N ARG A 452 10.39 -81.02 -64.67
CA ARG A 452 10.90 -82.35 -64.31
C ARG A 452 10.12 -83.48 -64.97
N GLN A 453 8.79 -83.37 -65.06
CA GLN A 453 7.96 -84.35 -65.76
C GLN A 453 8.31 -84.42 -67.24
N LEU A 454 8.48 -83.27 -67.91
CA LEU A 454 8.89 -83.21 -69.31
C LEU A 454 10.29 -83.82 -69.53
N VAL A 455 11.24 -83.58 -68.62
CA VAL A 455 12.58 -84.17 -68.67
C VAL A 455 12.55 -85.68 -68.46
N GLU A 456 11.75 -86.20 -67.52
CA GLU A 456 11.61 -87.65 -67.30
C GLU A 456 10.90 -88.35 -68.46
N GLU A 457 9.93 -87.70 -69.11
CA GLU A 457 9.31 -88.21 -70.35
C GLU A 457 10.35 -88.34 -71.48
N GLU A 458 11.17 -87.31 -71.68
CA GLU A 458 12.20 -87.34 -72.73
C GLU A 458 13.35 -88.26 -72.40
N ARG A 459 13.69 -88.40 -71.12
CA ARG A 459 14.62 -89.41 -70.61
C ARG A 459 14.11 -90.83 -70.87
N LYS A 460 12.82 -91.12 -70.66
CA LYS A 460 12.22 -92.41 -70.98
C LYS A 460 12.21 -92.71 -72.48
N LYS A 461 12.03 -91.70 -73.35
CA LYS A 461 12.21 -91.88 -74.81
C LYS A 461 13.65 -92.25 -75.15
N LEU A 462 14.64 -91.55 -74.59
CA LEU A 462 16.05 -91.87 -74.79
C LEU A 462 16.41 -93.26 -74.28
N LEU A 463 15.86 -93.68 -73.13
CA LEU A 463 16.05 -95.04 -72.60
C LEU A 463 15.40 -96.11 -73.49
N ARG A 464 14.26 -95.80 -74.13
CA ARG A 464 13.62 -96.70 -75.11
C ARG A 464 14.47 -96.90 -76.35
N GLU A 465 15.07 -95.83 -76.88
CA GLU A 465 16.01 -95.90 -78.02
C GLU A 465 17.31 -96.64 -77.62
N ALA A 466 17.82 -96.35 -76.42
CA ALA A 466 19.00 -97.00 -75.86
C ALA A 466 18.80 -98.50 -75.57
N ALA A 467 17.55 -98.97 -75.41
CA ALA A 467 17.22 -100.37 -75.18
C ALA A 467 17.64 -101.28 -76.36
N GLU A 468 17.70 -100.76 -77.60
CA GLU A 468 18.21 -101.50 -78.76
C GLU A 468 19.69 -101.86 -78.64
N LEU A 469 20.45 -101.05 -77.90
CA LEU A 469 21.90 -101.14 -77.75
C LEU A 469 22.29 -101.70 -76.38
N LYS A 470 21.40 -102.48 -75.74
CA LYS A 470 21.55 -102.99 -74.36
C LYS A 470 22.94 -103.54 -74.04
N ASP A 471 23.53 -104.30 -74.97
CA ASP A 471 24.80 -104.99 -74.77
C ASP A 471 26.03 -104.05 -74.81
N TYR A 472 25.85 -102.79 -75.25
CA TYR A 472 26.90 -101.79 -75.42
C TYR A 472 26.69 -100.52 -74.58
N LEU A 473 25.82 -100.55 -73.55
CA LEU A 473 25.57 -99.38 -72.72
C LEU A 473 26.71 -99.08 -71.73
N PRO A 474 27.15 -97.80 -71.60
CA PRO A 474 28.16 -97.42 -70.62
C PRO A 474 27.64 -97.51 -69.18
N ARG A 475 28.55 -97.62 -68.21
CA ARG A 475 28.20 -97.70 -66.78
C ARG A 475 27.56 -96.38 -66.31
N GLY A 476 26.33 -96.45 -65.78
CA GLY A 476 25.63 -95.31 -65.17
C GLY A 476 24.40 -94.76 -65.93
N VAL A 477 23.94 -95.45 -66.99
CA VAL A 477 22.75 -95.03 -67.76
C VAL A 477 21.44 -95.20 -66.98
N MET A 478 21.35 -96.22 -66.12
CA MET A 478 20.20 -96.46 -65.24
C MET A 478 20.37 -95.70 -63.93
N ARG A 479 19.37 -94.91 -63.54
CA ARG A 479 19.39 -94.11 -62.31
C ARG A 479 18.89 -94.92 -61.12
N ASP A 480 17.80 -95.66 -61.30
CA ASP A 480 17.17 -96.47 -60.26
C ASP A 480 16.66 -97.82 -60.80
N GLN A 481 16.14 -98.65 -59.90
CA GLN A 481 15.57 -99.96 -60.27
C GLN A 481 14.35 -99.81 -61.20
N GLY A 482 13.62 -98.69 -61.12
CA GLY A 482 12.50 -98.39 -62.00
C GLY A 482 12.91 -98.25 -63.47
N ASP A 483 14.08 -97.67 -63.76
CA ASP A 483 14.61 -97.63 -65.13
C ASP A 483 14.99 -99.01 -65.66
N VAL A 484 15.49 -99.90 -64.79
CA VAL A 484 15.84 -101.28 -65.16
C VAL A 484 14.59 -102.05 -65.57
N ASP A 485 13.51 -101.90 -64.82
CA ASP A 485 12.22 -102.52 -65.11
C ASP A 485 11.60 -101.94 -66.40
N PHE A 486 11.72 -100.62 -66.63
CA PHE A 486 11.24 -99.98 -67.85
C PHE A 486 11.98 -100.48 -69.11
N ILE A 487 13.31 -100.59 -69.07
CA ILE A 487 14.07 -101.15 -70.20
C ILE A 487 13.75 -102.63 -70.40
N ALA A 488 13.53 -103.40 -69.33
CA ALA A 488 13.10 -104.80 -69.45
C ALA A 488 11.74 -104.91 -70.15
N GLN A 489 10.77 -104.07 -69.81
CA GLN A 489 9.46 -103.98 -70.47
C GLN A 489 9.60 -103.60 -71.95
N VAL A 490 10.38 -102.56 -72.27
CA VAL A 490 10.63 -102.14 -73.65
C VAL A 490 11.30 -103.27 -74.46
N LEU A 491 12.24 -104.01 -73.86
CA LEU A 491 12.88 -105.16 -74.51
C LEU A 491 11.90 -106.31 -74.77
N GLU A 492 10.94 -106.56 -73.88
CA GLU A 492 9.86 -107.52 -74.12
C GLU A 492 8.92 -107.05 -75.23
N GLU A 493 8.53 -105.78 -75.26
CA GLU A 493 7.76 -105.18 -76.36
C GLU A 493 8.51 -105.31 -77.69
N MET A 494 9.81 -105.07 -77.70
CA MET A 494 10.68 -105.23 -78.87
C MET A 494 10.80 -106.69 -79.31
N ARG A 495 10.88 -107.65 -78.37
CA ARG A 495 10.84 -109.08 -78.68
C ARG A 495 9.50 -109.49 -79.28
N LEU A 496 8.39 -108.98 -78.75
CA LEU A 496 7.05 -109.18 -79.29
C LEU A 496 6.90 -108.56 -80.69
N ASN A 497 7.46 -107.38 -80.92
CA ASN A 497 7.45 -106.71 -82.23
C ASN A 497 8.34 -107.45 -83.26
N ARG A 498 9.52 -107.94 -82.87
CA ARG A 498 10.35 -108.80 -83.74
C ARG A 498 9.70 -110.15 -84.04
N ALA A 499 8.97 -110.74 -83.09
CA ALA A 499 8.19 -111.97 -83.32
C ALA A 499 6.99 -111.73 -84.26
N LYS A 500 6.44 -110.51 -84.31
CA LYS A 500 5.40 -110.09 -85.25
C LYS A 500 5.93 -109.72 -86.65
N GLN A 501 7.20 -109.32 -86.79
CA GLN A 501 7.84 -108.96 -88.07
C GLN A 501 8.65 -110.12 -88.71
N GLY A 502 8.77 -111.26 -88.03
CA GLY A 502 9.39 -112.50 -88.54
C GLY A 502 8.39 -113.55 -89.02
N ARG A 503 7.21 -113.14 -89.49
CA ARG A 503 6.20 -113.94 -90.17
C ARG A 503 5.71 -113.25 -91.43
#